data_AF-A0A660S9L5-F1
#
_entry.id   AF-A0A660S9L5-F1
#
_cell.length_a   1.000
_cell.length_b   1.000
_cell.length_c   1.000
_cell.angle_alpha   90.00
_cell.angle_beta   90.00
_cell.angle_gamma   90.00
#
_symmetry.space_group_name_H-M   'P 1'
#
loop_
_entity.id
_entity.type
_entity.pdbx_description
1 polymer ?
#
loop_
_entity_poly.entity_id
_entity_poly.type
_entity_poly.pdbx_seq_one_letter_code
_entity_poly.pdbx_strand_id
1 'polypeptide(L)'
;MNIKRFITILLAFVMLVSPVILNASQDASSAIIAADKDVKTNTNGLLWLGAGCMFGLLGVGAAYIMEPSPKASSLLGKSPEYVAAYTDEYKLRGRTIQTRYAWAGTFIRITIYGVYFLLIATARENIYSISID
;
A
#
# COMPACT_ATOMS: atom_id res chain seq x y z
N MET A 1 -54.75 -14.09 -0.74
CA MET A 1 -54.22 -12.71 -0.68
C MET A 1 -54.30 -12.11 -2.09
N ASN A 2 -54.96 -10.96 -2.26
CA ASN A 2 -55.17 -10.37 -3.60
C ASN A 2 -53.84 -9.91 -4.22
N ILE A 3 -53.64 -10.11 -5.52
CA ILE A 3 -52.41 -9.76 -6.26
C ILE A 3 -51.96 -8.31 -6.01
N LYS A 4 -52.92 -7.38 -5.92
CA LYS A 4 -52.66 -5.96 -5.61
C LYS A 4 -52.06 -5.77 -4.21
N ARG A 5 -52.57 -6.49 -3.21
CA ARG A 5 -52.03 -6.47 -1.83
C ARG A 5 -50.61 -7.05 -1.78
N PHE A 6 -50.34 -8.09 -2.58
CA PHE A 6 -48.99 -8.68 -2.65
C PHE A 6 -47.97 -7.70 -3.26
N ILE A 7 -48.32 -7.03 -4.36
CA ILE A 7 -47.45 -6.03 -5.02
C ILE A 7 -47.17 -4.85 -4.09
N THR A 8 -48.18 -4.36 -3.36
CA THR A 8 -47.97 -3.26 -2.39
C THR A 8 -47.05 -3.65 -1.24
N ILE A 9 -47.18 -4.86 -0.71
CA ILE A 9 -46.29 -5.38 0.34
C ILE A 9 -44.86 -5.52 -0.19
N LEU A 10 -44.69 -6.02 -1.42
CA LEU A 10 -43.39 -6.14 -2.07
C LEU A 10 -42.70 -4.77 -2.25
N LEU A 11 -43.42 -3.76 -2.73
CA LEU A 11 -42.90 -2.40 -2.90
C LEU A 11 -42.53 -1.76 -1.56
N ALA A 12 -43.35 -1.92 -0.53
CA ALA A 12 -43.05 -1.43 0.82
C ALA A 12 -41.81 -2.11 1.41
N PHE A 13 -41.64 -3.42 1.17
CA PHE A 13 -40.47 -4.17 1.61
C PHE A 13 -39.20 -3.70 0.89
N VAL A 14 -39.25 -3.47 -0.42
CA VAL A 14 -38.11 -2.93 -1.19
C VAL A 14 -37.70 -1.55 -0.68
N MET A 15 -38.67 -0.66 -0.39
CA MET A 15 -38.36 0.67 0.13
C MET A 15 -37.76 0.65 1.54
N LEU A 16 -38.10 -0.33 2.37
CA LEU A 16 -37.52 -0.52 3.70
C LEU A 16 -36.06 -1.01 3.66
N VAL A 17 -35.70 -1.80 2.65
CA VAL A 17 -34.34 -2.37 2.52
C VAL A 17 -33.37 -1.42 1.83
N SER A 18 -33.85 -0.55 0.92
CA SER A 18 -33.03 0.43 0.19
C SER A 18 -32.11 1.31 1.07
N PRO A 19 -32.57 1.95 2.17
CA PRO A 19 -31.69 2.79 2.98
C PRO A 19 -30.57 2.00 3.65
N VAL A 20 -30.80 0.72 4.00
CA VAL A 20 -29.78 -0.14 4.61
C VAL A 20 -28.65 -0.43 3.63
N ILE A 21 -28.99 -0.78 2.38
CA ILE A 21 -27.98 -1.07 1.33
C ILE A 21 -27.18 0.18 0.98
N LEU A 22 -27.86 1.33 0.85
CA LEU A 22 -27.22 2.60 0.53
C LEU A 22 -26.24 3.03 1.63
N ASN A 23 -26.65 2.96 2.90
CA ASN A 23 -25.79 3.34 4.02
C ASN A 23 -24.53 2.46 4.12
N ALA A 24 -24.66 1.14 3.97
CA ALA A 24 -23.52 0.23 4.00
C ALA A 24 -22.53 0.50 2.85
N SER A 25 -23.04 0.80 1.65
CA SER A 25 -22.21 1.14 0.49
C SER A 25 -21.47 2.47 0.65
N GLN A 26 -22.12 3.47 1.25
CA GLN A 26 -21.51 4.78 1.51
C GLN A 26 -20.45 4.70 2.60
N ASP A 27 -20.70 3.92 3.66
CA ASP A 27 -19.74 3.67 4.73
C ASP A 27 -18.45 3.05 4.17
N ALA A 28 -18.57 1.99 3.36
CA ALA A 28 -17.43 1.34 2.73
C ALA A 28 -16.64 2.29 1.80
N SER A 29 -17.31 3.12 1.01
CA SER A 29 -16.67 4.11 0.14
C SER A 29 -15.88 5.16 0.95
N SER A 30 -16.49 5.67 2.02
CA SER A 30 -15.83 6.64 2.90
C SER A 30 -14.63 6.03 3.66
N ALA A 31 -14.70 4.75 3.99
CA ALA A 31 -13.62 3.97 4.62
C ALA A 31 -12.38 3.90 3.72
N ILE A 32 -12.57 3.60 2.43
CA ILE A 32 -11.49 3.50 1.43
C ILE A 32 -10.75 4.83 1.30
N ILE A 33 -11.48 5.95 1.19
CA ILE A 33 -10.88 7.28 1.04
C ILE A 33 -10.09 7.66 2.30
N ALA A 34 -10.64 7.39 3.48
CA ALA A 34 -9.97 7.66 4.75
C ALA A 34 -8.71 6.80 4.91
N ALA A 35 -8.77 5.52 4.58
CA ALA A 35 -7.64 4.59 4.63
C ALA A 35 -6.51 5.02 3.70
N ASP A 36 -6.80 5.41 2.45
CA ASP A 36 -5.78 5.89 1.50
C ASP A 36 -5.08 7.17 1.99
N LYS A 37 -5.80 8.08 2.63
CA LYS A 37 -5.20 9.28 3.21
C LYS A 37 -4.32 8.94 4.41
N ASP A 38 -4.82 8.13 5.32
CA ASP A 38 -4.10 7.80 6.55
C ASP A 38 -2.87 6.93 6.28
N VAL A 39 -2.92 6.01 5.32
CA VAL A 39 -1.77 5.15 5.02
C VAL A 39 -0.62 5.96 4.41
N LYS A 40 -0.93 6.98 3.58
CA LYS A 40 0.09 7.87 3.00
C LYS A 40 0.80 8.72 4.05
N THR A 41 0.10 9.13 5.09
CA THR A 41 0.69 9.96 6.16
C THR A 41 1.42 9.14 7.22
N ASN A 42 1.00 7.90 7.45
CA ASN A 42 1.55 7.05 8.51
C ASN A 42 2.59 6.03 8.00
N THR A 43 2.69 5.78 6.69
CA THR A 43 3.72 4.90 6.14
C THR A 43 5.02 5.65 5.93
N ASN A 44 6.07 5.26 6.66
CA ASN A 44 7.39 5.86 6.49
C ASN A 44 8.11 5.30 5.26
N GLY A 45 7.91 5.93 4.10
CA GLY A 45 8.58 5.55 2.85
C GLY A 45 10.10 5.62 2.93
N LEU A 46 10.66 6.57 3.68
CA LEU A 46 12.12 6.71 3.83
C LEU A 46 12.74 5.51 4.55
N LEU A 47 12.06 4.98 5.58
CA LEU A 47 12.48 3.77 6.27
C LEU A 47 12.57 2.60 5.28
N TRP A 48 11.57 2.42 4.43
CA TRP A 48 11.55 1.33 3.45
C TRP A 48 12.55 1.54 2.31
N LEU A 49 12.81 2.79 1.91
CA LEU A 49 13.90 3.12 1.00
C LEU A 49 15.25 2.71 1.60
N GLY A 50 15.50 3.07 2.85
CA GLY A 50 16.70 2.64 3.57
C GLY A 50 16.81 1.13 3.67
N ALA A 51 15.72 0.44 4.01
CA ALA A 51 15.67 -1.02 4.07
C ALA A 51 16.03 -1.66 2.72
N GLY A 52 15.48 -1.15 1.62
CA GLY A 52 15.85 -1.57 0.27
C GLY A 52 17.31 -1.29 -0.08
N CYS A 53 17.83 -0.13 0.32
CA CYS A 53 19.21 0.26 0.04
C CYS A 53 20.24 -0.58 0.80
N MET A 54 19.97 -0.94 2.06
CA MET A 54 20.89 -1.71 2.88
C MET A 54 20.76 -3.21 2.63
N PHE A 55 19.53 -3.73 2.53
CA PHE A 55 19.25 -5.17 2.49
C PHE A 55 18.85 -5.68 1.09
N GLY A 56 18.64 -4.80 0.11
CA GLY A 56 18.27 -5.18 -1.26
C GLY A 56 16.97 -5.97 -1.31
N LEU A 57 17.02 -7.14 -1.95
CA LEU A 57 15.87 -8.04 -2.09
C LEU A 57 15.29 -8.51 -0.73
N LEU A 58 16.12 -8.64 0.31
CA LEU A 58 15.61 -8.96 1.64
C LEU A 58 14.78 -7.81 2.22
N GLY A 59 15.16 -6.56 1.95
CA GLY A 59 14.38 -5.38 2.32
C GLY A 59 13.05 -5.30 1.58
N VAL A 60 13.03 -5.69 0.29
CA VAL A 60 11.79 -5.81 -0.50
C VAL A 60 10.90 -6.94 0.03
N GLY A 61 11.47 -8.11 0.35
CA GLY A 61 10.73 -9.23 0.93
C GLY A 61 10.11 -8.88 2.28
N ALA A 62 10.86 -8.19 3.15
CA ALA A 62 10.34 -7.69 4.42
C ALA A 62 9.17 -6.70 4.20
N ALA A 63 9.28 -5.78 3.23
CA ALA A 63 8.22 -4.83 2.88
C ALA A 63 6.94 -5.49 2.34
N TYR A 64 7.04 -6.71 1.80
CA TYR A 64 5.89 -7.46 1.30
C TYR A 64 5.16 -8.21 2.43
N ILE A 65 5.92 -8.77 3.38
CA ILE A 65 5.40 -9.62 4.46
C ILE A 65 4.92 -8.79 5.66
N MET A 66 5.57 -7.66 5.95
CA MET A 66 5.20 -6.81 7.08
C MET A 66 3.96 -5.99 6.77
N GLU A 67 2.80 -6.48 7.24
CA GLU A 67 1.55 -5.78 7.01
C GLU A 67 1.48 -4.44 7.77
N PRO A 68 1.12 -3.33 7.09
CA PRO A 68 0.86 -2.06 7.75
C PRO A 68 -0.42 -2.16 8.59
N SER A 69 -0.32 -1.81 9.87
CA SER A 69 -1.46 -1.80 10.79
C SER A 69 -2.04 -0.39 10.93
N PRO A 70 -3.35 -0.20 10.76
CA PRO A 70 -3.99 1.09 11.02
C PRO A 70 -4.03 1.42 12.52
N LYS A 71 -4.18 2.71 12.85
CA LYS A 71 -4.30 3.16 14.24
C LYS A 71 -5.69 2.78 14.78
N ALA A 72 -5.73 2.20 15.98
CA ALA A 72 -6.98 1.81 16.63
C ALA A 72 -7.98 2.98 16.78
N SER A 73 -7.47 4.19 17.02
CA SER A 73 -8.29 5.41 17.10
C SER A 73 -9.11 5.71 15.85
N SER A 74 -8.63 5.32 14.66
CA SER A 74 -9.33 5.53 13.39
C SER A 74 -10.52 4.58 13.20
N LEU A 75 -10.59 3.51 14.00
CA LEU A 75 -11.59 2.45 13.89
C LEU A 75 -12.63 2.48 15.03
N LEU A 76 -12.38 3.23 16.10
CA LEU A 76 -13.28 3.31 17.26
C LEU A 76 -14.65 3.88 16.87
N GLY A 77 -15.71 3.17 17.26
CA GLY A 77 -17.10 3.58 17.02
C GLY A 77 -17.56 3.45 15.56
N LYS A 78 -16.79 2.80 14.70
CA LYS A 78 -17.15 2.55 13.29
C LYS A 78 -17.92 1.23 13.14
N SER A 79 -18.75 1.16 12.09
CA SER A 79 -19.45 -0.07 11.72
C SER A 79 -18.46 -1.18 11.33
N PRO A 80 -18.81 -2.47 11.54
CA PRO A 80 -17.95 -3.58 11.12
C PRO A 80 -17.58 -3.52 9.63
N GLU A 81 -18.51 -3.10 8.77
CA GLU A 81 -18.33 -2.92 7.34
C GLU A 81 -17.29 -1.84 7.03
N TYR A 82 -17.35 -0.70 7.74
CA TYR A 82 -16.35 0.36 7.64
C TYR A 82 -14.98 -0.15 8.07
N VAL A 83 -14.89 -0.86 9.20
CA VAL A 83 -13.62 -1.36 9.74
C VAL A 83 -12.96 -2.35 8.77
N ALA A 84 -13.75 -3.24 8.17
CA ALA A 84 -13.26 -4.18 7.17
C ALA A 84 -12.72 -3.46 5.93
N ALA A 85 -13.55 -2.62 5.30
CA ALA A 85 -13.17 -1.87 4.10
C ALA A 85 -11.95 -0.95 4.34
N TYR A 86 -11.90 -0.29 5.50
CA TYR A 86 -10.78 0.56 5.89
C TYR A 86 -9.50 -0.25 6.05
N THR A 87 -9.55 -1.37 6.80
CA THR A 87 -8.37 -2.17 7.12
C THR A 87 -7.78 -2.83 5.88
N ASP A 88 -8.64 -3.36 5.00
CA ASP A 88 -8.20 -4.00 3.76
C ASP A 88 -7.49 -3.00 2.84
N GLU A 89 -8.09 -1.82 2.65
CA GLU A 89 -7.50 -0.78 1.81
C GLU A 89 -6.19 -0.24 2.42
N TYR A 90 -6.14 -0.06 3.74
CA TYR A 90 -4.94 0.39 4.45
C TYR A 90 -3.78 -0.60 4.27
N LYS A 91 -4.05 -1.90 4.43
CA LYS A 91 -3.05 -2.96 4.23
C LYS A 91 -2.57 -3.02 2.79
N LEU A 92 -3.49 -2.98 1.83
CA LEU A 92 -3.18 -3.05 0.40
C LEU A 92 -2.29 -1.89 -0.04
N ARG A 93 -2.70 -0.66 0.26
CA ARG A 93 -1.96 0.54 -0.13
C ARG A 93 -0.67 0.71 0.64
N GLY A 94 -0.67 0.36 1.92
CA GLY A 94 0.53 0.42 2.73
C GLY A 94 1.60 -0.52 2.18
N ARG A 95 1.29 -1.79 1.92
CA ARG A 95 2.23 -2.73 1.26
C ARG A 95 2.77 -2.18 -0.05
N THR A 96 1.92 -1.56 -0.86
CA THR A 96 2.32 -0.96 -2.14
C THR A 96 3.35 0.15 -1.94
N ILE A 97 3.12 1.06 -0.98
CA ILE A 97 4.05 2.13 -0.63
C ILE A 97 5.37 1.53 -0.13
N GLN A 98 5.33 0.64 0.86
CA GLN A 98 6.51 0.03 1.46
C GLN A 98 7.38 -0.67 0.38
N THR A 99 6.74 -1.51 -0.44
CA THR A 99 7.42 -2.27 -1.50
C THR A 99 8.01 -1.35 -2.57
N ARG A 100 7.29 -0.30 -2.97
CA ARG A 100 7.77 0.68 -3.96
C ARG A 100 9.03 1.41 -3.48
N TYR A 101 9.04 1.87 -2.23
CA TYR A 101 10.21 2.54 -1.67
C TYR A 101 11.39 1.57 -1.47
N ALA A 102 11.13 0.32 -1.04
CA ALA A 102 12.17 -0.70 -0.94
C ALA A 102 12.81 -1.05 -2.30
N TRP A 103 12.02 -1.11 -3.37
CA TRP A 103 12.56 -1.25 -4.73
C TRP A 103 13.42 -0.05 -5.13
N ALA A 104 12.95 1.17 -4.87
CA ALA A 104 13.72 2.38 -5.15
C ALA A 104 15.08 2.35 -4.44
N GLY A 105 15.10 1.97 -3.16
CA GLY A 105 16.34 1.77 -2.40
C GLY A 105 17.26 0.71 -3.01
N THR A 106 16.70 -0.41 -3.45
CA THR A 106 17.47 -1.49 -4.10
C THR A 106 18.13 -1.02 -5.40
N PHE A 107 17.44 -0.23 -6.21
CA PHE A 107 18.02 0.34 -7.43
C PHE A 107 19.09 1.39 -7.13
N ILE A 108 18.88 2.24 -6.12
CA ILE A 108 19.90 3.20 -5.66
C ILE A 108 21.19 2.45 -5.29
N ARG A 109 21.07 1.35 -4.54
CA ARG A 109 22.19 0.49 -4.19
C ARG A 109 22.92 -0.03 -5.43
N ILE A 110 22.19 -0.61 -6.38
CA ILE A 110 22.76 -1.15 -7.62
C ILE A 110 23.52 -0.06 -8.39
N THR A 111 22.94 1.13 -8.52
CA THR A 111 23.58 2.26 -9.20
C THR A 111 24.88 2.68 -8.51
N ILE A 112 24.89 2.81 -7.18
CA ILE A 112 26.09 3.20 -6.42
C ILE A 112 27.22 2.19 -6.62
N TYR A 113 26.94 0.89 -6.42
CA TYR A 113 27.95 -0.16 -6.60
C TYR A 113 28.39 -0.30 -8.07
N GLY A 114 27.49 -0.11 -9.02
CA GLY A 114 27.80 -0.16 -10.45
C GLY A 114 28.77 0.96 -10.86
N VAL A 115 28.51 2.20 -10.43
CA VAL A 115 29.41 3.33 -10.68
C VAL A 115 30.76 3.12 -10.01
N TYR A 116 30.76 2.67 -8.75
CA TYR A 116 32.00 2.37 -8.02
C TYR A 116 32.86 1.31 -8.75
N PHE A 117 32.24 0.24 -9.24
CA PHE A 117 32.93 -0.81 -9.99
C PHE A 117 33.50 -0.29 -11.31
N LEU A 118 32.73 0.52 -12.06
CA LEU A 118 33.18 1.12 -13.32
C LEU A 118 34.39 2.04 -13.11
N LEU A 119 34.40 2.86 -12.06
CA LEU A 119 35.53 3.74 -11.73
C LEU A 119 36.81 2.95 -11.43
N ILE A 120 36.70 1.82 -10.74
CA ILE A 120 37.85 0.96 -10.47
C ILE A 120 38.35 0.29 -11.75
N ALA A 121 37.45 -0.19 -12.60
CA ALA A 121 37.80 -0.84 -13.86
C ALA A 121 38.55 0.13 -14.79
N THR A 122 38.05 1.36 -14.96
CA THR A 122 38.69 2.37 -15.81
C THR A 122 40.01 2.86 -15.23
N ALA A 123 40.11 3.05 -13.91
CA ALA A 123 41.36 3.39 -13.25
C ALA A 123 42.42 2.28 -13.44
N ARG A 124 42.00 1.00 -13.35
CA ARG A 124 42.89 -0.15 -13.57
C ARG A 124 43.42 -0.19 -15.01
N GLU A 125 42.56 0.00 -16.01
CA GLU A 125 42.97 0.05 -17.42
C GLU A 125 43.98 1.17 -17.68
N ASN A 126 43.75 2.37 -17.11
CA ASN A 126 44.68 3.51 -17.23
C ASN A 126 46.04 3.26 -16.57
N ILE A 127 46.11 2.49 -15.47
CA ILE A 127 47.40 2.16 -14.85
C ILE A 127 48.20 1.20 -15.73
N TYR A 128 47.54 0.23 -16.36
CA TYR A 128 48.23 -0.70 -17.25
C TYR A 128 48.77 -0.04 -18.51
N SER A 129 48.05 0.93 -19.09
CA SER A 129 48.57 1.68 -20.24
C SER A 129 49.83 2.49 -19.89
N ILE A 130 49.85 3.17 -18.74
CA ILE A 130 51.04 3.92 -18.27
C ILE A 130 52.25 2.99 -18.00
N SER A 131 52.02 1.73 -17.62
CA SER A 131 53.11 0.79 -17.30
C SER A 131 53.79 0.11 -18.50
N ILE A 132 53.23 0.26 -19.71
CA ILE A 132 53.75 -0.35 -20.96
C ILE A 132 54.47 0.69 -21.82
N ASP A 133 54.29 1.99 -21.55
CA ASP A 133 55.05 3.11 -22.14
C ASP A 133 56.35 3.40 -21.35
#